data_AF-A0A2D6VK78-F1
#
_entry.id   AF-A0A2D6VK78-F1
#
_cell.length_a   1.000
_cell.length_b   1.000
_cell.length_c   1.000
_cell.angle_alpha   90.00
_cell.angle_beta   90.00
_cell.angle_gamma   90.00
#
_symmetry.space_group_name_H-M   'P 1'
#
loop_
_entity.id
_entity.type
_entity.pdbx_description
1 polymer ?
#
loop_
_entity_poly.entity_id
_entity_poly.type
_entity_poly.pdbx_seq_one_letter_code
_entity_poly.pdbx_strand_id
1 'polypeptide(L)'
;MLRDVVMMGGAKQLKKTVATTMVASPMTVILGLMVMFVLRALVVQYTYNAVMPKIRSDTRVKPLTFTEALLFTLFVSFLFP
;
A
#
# COMPACT_ATOMS: atom_id res chain seq x y z
N MET A 1 -12.68 37.23 -26.95
CA MET A 1 -12.99 37.64 -25.56
C MET A 1 -13.83 36.60 -24.79
N LEU A 2 -14.85 35.95 -25.38
CA LEU A 2 -15.63 34.89 -24.70
C LEU A 2 -14.96 33.49 -24.64
N ARG A 3 -13.94 33.22 -25.47
CA ARG A 3 -13.21 31.93 -25.47
C ARG A 3 -12.13 31.80 -24.39
N ASP A 4 -11.49 32.90 -24.00
CA ASP A 4 -10.41 32.88 -23.00
C ASP A 4 -10.93 32.71 -21.57
N VAL A 5 -12.16 33.15 -21.30
CA VAL A 5 -12.79 33.03 -19.97
C VAL A 5 -13.19 31.58 -19.66
N VAL A 6 -13.53 30.78 -20.67
CA VAL A 6 -13.93 29.37 -20.49
C VAL A 6 -12.75 28.48 -20.13
N MET A 7 -11.54 28.77 -20.64
CA MET A 7 -10.34 27.98 -20.34
C MET A 7 -9.68 28.31 -18.98
N MET A 8 -9.90 29.50 -18.42
CA MET A 8 -9.40 29.86 -17.08
C MET A 8 -10.22 29.25 -15.93
N GLY A 9 -11.48 28.89 -16.16
CA GLY A 9 -12.37 28.31 -15.14
C GLY A 9 -12.08 26.84 -14.84
N GLY A 10 -11.84 26.02 -15.87
CA GLY A 10 -11.62 24.58 -15.74
C GLY A 10 -10.32 24.21 -15.02
N ALA A 11 -9.22 24.93 -15.31
CA ALA A 11 -7.93 24.69 -14.67
C ALA A 11 -7.91 25.06 -13.17
N LYS A 12 -8.68 26.09 -12.78
CA LYS A 12 -8.84 26.48 -11.37
C LYS A 12 -9.67 25.46 -10.58
N GLN A 13 -10.71 24.88 -11.18
CA GLN A 13 -11.50 23.80 -10.59
C GLN A 13 -10.64 22.55 -10.38
N LEU A 14 -9.84 22.15 -11.36
CA LEU A 14 -8.92 21.01 -11.23
C LEU A 14 -7.89 21.19 -10.11
N LYS A 15 -7.28 22.37 -9.99
CA LYS A 15 -6.36 22.66 -8.87
C LYS A 15 -7.08 22.63 -7.52
N LYS A 16 -8.33 23.08 -7.44
CA LYS A 16 -9.11 23.09 -6.20
C LYS A 16 -9.54 21.68 -5.80
N THR A 17 -9.92 20.83 -6.75
CA THR A 17 -10.24 19.42 -6.50
C THR A 17 -8.98 18.66 -6.07
N VAL A 18 -7.85 18.82 -6.77
CA VAL A 18 -6.58 18.18 -6.41
C VAL A 18 -6.07 18.67 -5.03
N ALA A 19 -6.17 19.97 -4.74
CA ALA A 19 -5.77 20.50 -3.44
C ALA A 19 -6.71 20.05 -2.30
N THR A 20 -8.00 19.86 -2.57
CA THR A 20 -8.94 19.33 -1.58
C THR A 20 -8.76 17.82 -1.39
N THR A 21 -8.36 17.08 -2.42
CA THR A 21 -7.96 15.67 -2.32
C THR A 21 -6.64 15.47 -1.56
N MET A 22 -5.75 16.47 -1.55
CA MET A 22 -4.51 16.42 -0.78
C MET A 22 -4.72 16.55 0.73
N VAL A 23 -5.84 17.09 1.19
CA VAL A 23 -6.29 16.93 2.58
C VAL A 23 -7.05 15.61 2.64
N ALA A 24 -6.31 14.50 2.60
CA ALA A 24 -6.87 13.18 2.71
C ALA A 24 -7.75 13.14 3.96
N SER A 25 -9.04 12.84 3.78
CA SER A 25 -9.94 12.68 4.93
C SER A 25 -9.33 11.60 5.85
N PRO A 26 -9.52 11.68 7.17
CA PRO A 26 -8.96 10.69 8.11
C PRO A 26 -9.27 9.24 7.68
N MET A 27 -10.44 9.01 7.09
CA MET A 27 -10.85 7.74 6.52
C MET A 27 -9.98 7.30 5.34
N THR A 28 -9.63 8.21 4.43
CA THR A 28 -8.76 7.93 3.28
C THR A 28 -7.34 7.58 3.72
N VAL A 29 -6.83 8.26 4.76
CA VAL A 29 -5.52 7.96 5.34
C VAL A 29 -5.50 6.58 5.98
N ILE A 30 -6.53 6.24 6.77
CA ILE A 30 -6.66 4.92 7.39
C ILE A 30 -6.74 3.83 6.32
N LEU A 31 -7.53 4.04 5.27
CA LEU A 31 -7.64 3.09 4.16
C LEU A 31 -6.29 2.89 3.46
N GLY A 32 -5.56 3.99 3.21
CA GLY A 32 -4.23 3.96 2.60
C GLY A 32 -3.22 3.18 3.45
N LEU A 33 -3.22 3.41 4.76
CA LEU A 33 -2.38 2.66 5.70
C LEU A 33 -2.73 1.16 5.70
N MET A 34 -4.02 0.82 5.68
CA MET A 34 -4.47 -0.58 5.59
C MET A 34 -3.97 -1.26 4.31
N VAL A 35 -4.09 -0.59 3.16
CA VAL A 35 -3.61 -1.12 1.88
C VAL A 35 -2.10 -1.31 1.89
N MET A 36 -1.35 -0.33 2.41
CA MET A 36 0.11 -0.43 2.59
C MET A 36 0.48 -1.64 3.45
N PHE A 37 -0.28 -1.90 4.50
CA PHE A 37 -0.04 -3.00 5.42
C PHE A 37 -0.27 -4.37 4.76
N VAL A 38 -1.36 -4.51 4.00
CA VAL A 38 -1.64 -5.73 3.22
C VAL A 38 -0.56 -5.96 2.16
N LEU A 39 -0.14 -4.91 1.46
CA LEU A 39 0.95 -5.00 0.48
C LEU A 39 2.26 -5.48 1.12
N ARG A 40 2.62 -4.96 2.31
CA ARG A 40 3.79 -5.45 3.05
C ARG A 40 3.68 -6.95 3.38
N ALA A 41 2.53 -7.40 3.87
CA ALA A 41 2.32 -8.80 4.20
C ALA A 41 2.45 -9.71 2.97
N LEU A 42 1.94 -9.27 1.81
CA LEU A 42 2.12 -9.99 0.55
C LEU A 42 3.59 -10.06 0.15
N VAL A 43 4.33 -8.95 0.23
CA VAL A 43 5.78 -8.94 -0.08
C VAL A 43 6.54 -9.93 0.81
N VAL A 44 6.24 -9.97 2.11
CA VAL A 44 6.84 -10.92 3.06
C VAL A 44 6.52 -12.35 2.65
N GLN A 45 5.25 -12.65 2.35
CA GLN A 45 4.82 -13.98 1.92
C GLN A 45 5.55 -14.43 0.65
N TYR A 46 5.59 -13.58 -0.37
CA TYR A 46 6.27 -13.86 -1.64
C TYR A 46 7.76 -14.05 -1.45
N THR A 47 8.40 -13.18 -0.68
CA THR A 47 9.86 -13.25 -0.44
C THR A 47 10.21 -14.51 0.31
N TYR A 48 9.47 -14.87 1.36
CA TYR A 48 9.69 -16.11 2.09
C TYR A 48 9.53 -17.33 1.18
N ASN A 49 8.45 -17.40 0.40
CA ASN A 49 8.21 -18.52 -0.50
C ASN A 49 9.23 -18.62 -1.64
N ALA A 50 9.83 -17.50 -2.06
CA ALA A 50 10.86 -17.48 -3.10
C ALA A 50 12.27 -17.81 -2.58
N VAL A 51 12.57 -17.44 -1.34
CA VAL A 51 13.92 -17.53 -0.73
C VAL A 51 14.09 -18.81 0.08
N MET A 52 13.08 -19.19 0.87
CA MET A 52 13.14 -20.37 1.76
C MET A 52 13.50 -21.69 1.04
N PRO A 53 12.95 -22.03 -0.15
CA PRO A 53 13.35 -23.24 -0.88
C PRO A 53 14.78 -23.19 -1.46
N LYS A 54 15.40 -22.01 -1.52
CA LYS A 54 16.80 -21.86 -1.96
C LYS A 54 17.78 -22.01 -0.80
N ILE A 55 17.35 -21.70 0.42
CA ILE A 55 18.18 -21.80 1.64
C ILE A 55 18.15 -23.21 2.22
N ARG A 56 16.98 -23.86 2.19
CA ARG A 56 16.86 -25.28 2.57
C ARG A 56 16.76 -26.12 1.31
N SER A 57 17.76 -26.99 1.09
CA SER A 57 17.77 -28.04 0.06
C SER A 57 16.73 -29.15 0.30
N ASP A 58 15.86 -28.97 1.28
CA ASP A 58 14.90 -29.95 1.75
C ASP A 58 13.56 -29.70 1.05
N THR A 59 13.01 -30.71 0.38
CA THR A 59 11.77 -30.61 -0.42
C THR A 59 10.51 -30.35 0.41
N ARG A 60 10.66 -30.25 1.73
CA ARG A 60 9.57 -30.06 2.71
C ARG A 60 9.42 -28.62 3.20
N VAL A 61 9.92 -27.63 2.45
CA VAL A 61 9.67 -26.22 2.79
C VAL A 61 8.18 -25.93 2.70
N LYS A 62 7.54 -25.79 3.87
CA LYS A 62 6.14 -25.40 3.95
C LYS A 62 6.03 -23.91 3.56
N PRO A 63 5.23 -23.57 2.54
CA PRO A 63 5.03 -22.18 2.15
C PRO A 63 4.32 -21.43 3.28
N LEU A 64 4.67 -20.15 3.44
CA LEU A 64 4.01 -19.27 4.39
C LEU A 64 2.59 -18.98 3.89
N THR A 65 1.60 -19.20 4.75
CA THR A 65 0.22 -18.80 4.48
C THR A 65 0.07 -17.29 4.64
N PHE A 66 -0.97 -16.71 4.03
CA PHE A 66 -1.23 -15.28 4.13
C PHE A 66 -1.47 -14.84 5.59
N THR A 67 -2.17 -15.65 6.38
CA THR A 67 -2.41 -15.38 7.80
C THR A 67 -1.11 -15.34 8.61
N GLU A 68 -0.19 -16.28 8.37
CA GLU A 68 1.13 -16.28 9.00
C GLU A 68 1.97 -15.08 8.56
N ALA A 69 1.91 -14.70 7.28
CA ALA A 69 2.59 -13.52 6.76
C ALA A 69 2.07 -12.22 7.39
N LEU A 70 0.75 -12.09 7.56
CA LEU A 70 0.11 -10.96 8.22
C LEU A 70 0.53 -10.86 9.68
N LEU A 71 0.46 -11.96 10.43
CA LEU A 71 0.89 -12.00 11.82
C LEU A 71 2.37 -11.67 11.95
N PHE A 72 3.22 -12.21 11.08
CA PHE A 72 4.64 -11.88 11.07
C PHE A 72 4.88 -10.39 10.78
N THR A 73 4.15 -9.83 9.82
CA THR A 73 4.25 -8.40 9.48
C THR A 73 3.79 -7.53 10.64
N LEU A 74 2.73 -7.91 11.37
CA LEU A 74 2.30 -7.27 12.62
C LEU A 74 3.39 -7.34 13.70
N PHE A 75 3.92 -8.53 13.96
CA PHE A 75 4.98 -8.72 14.95
C PHE A 75 6.19 -7.84 14.67
N VAL A 76 6.68 -7.81 13.42
CA VAL A 76 7.82 -6.97 13.03
C VAL A 76 7.49 -5.49 13.16
N SER A 77 6.27 -5.07 12.79
CA SER A 77 5.85 -3.66 12.88
C SER A 77 5.72 -3.17 14.32
N PHE A 78 5.41 -4.05 15.28
CA PHE A 78 5.44 -3.70 16.71
C PHE A 78 6.84 -3.74 17.31
N LEU A 79 7.71 -4.62 16.82
CA LEU A 79 9.09 -4.76 17.31
C LEU A 79 10.01 -3.64 16.82
N PHE A 80 9.75 -3.12 15.61
CA PHE A 80 10.51 -2.04 14.99
C PHE A 80 9.54 -0.97 14.44
N PRO A 81 9.21 0.06 15.23
CA PRO A 81 8.34 1.16 14.80
C PRO A 81 8.98 2.03 13.70
#